data_AF-A0A355RHX3-F1
#
_entry.id   AF-A0A355RHX3-F1
#
_cell.length_a   1.000
_cell.length_b   1.000
_cell.length_c   1.000
_cell.angle_alpha   90.00
_cell.angle_beta   90.00
_cell.angle_gamma   90.00
#
_symmetry.space_group_name_H-M   'P 1'
#
loop_
_entity.id
_entity.type
_entity.pdbx_description
1 polymer ?
#
loop_
_entity_poly.entity_id
_entity_poly.type
_entity_poly.pdbx_seq_one_letter_code
_entity_poly.pdbx_strand_id
1 'polypeptide(L)'
;MKLGGSFLIGLLLSAAIASTALLSFIWVPYDVTVLSIGEKLQGTSRAHWFGTDHFGRDLLSMIMVGARTSLAVALVAVGIGIGLGVPLGLAASARQG
;
A
#
# COMPACT_ATOMS: atom_id res chain seq x y z
N MET A 1 -19.81 18.62 14.08
CA MET A 1 -18.34 18.47 14.18
C MET A 1 -17.73 18.79 12.82
N LYS A 2 -16.89 19.83 12.70
CA LYS A 2 -16.15 20.08 11.46
C LYS A 2 -14.92 19.17 11.46
N LEU A 3 -14.77 18.30 10.46
CA LEU A 3 -13.54 17.51 10.31
C LEU A 3 -12.37 18.48 10.10
N GLY A 4 -11.29 18.32 10.85
CA GLY A 4 -10.07 19.12 10.68
C GLY A 4 -9.42 18.83 9.32
N GLY A 5 -8.84 19.85 8.68
CA GLY A 5 -8.20 19.71 7.37
C GLY A 5 -7.13 18.60 7.33
N SER A 6 -6.33 18.46 8.39
CA SER A 6 -5.32 17.40 8.50
C SER A 6 -5.93 15.99 8.53
N PHE A 7 -7.09 15.82 9.18
CA PHE A 7 -7.78 14.53 9.23
C PHE A 7 -8.31 14.15 7.84
N LEU A 8 -8.88 15.12 7.10
CA LEU A 8 -9.32 14.90 5.73
C LEU A 8 -8.15 14.50 4.82
N ILE A 9 -7.02 15.20 4.90
CA ILE A 9 -5.83 14.88 4.10
C ILE A 9 -5.33 13.47 4.40
N GLY A 10 -5.19 13.13 5.69
CA GLY A 10 -4.77 11.78 6.10
C GLY A 10 -5.72 10.69 5.64
N LEU A 11 -7.03 10.92 5.74
CA LEU A 11 -8.06 10.01 5.25
C LEU A 11 -7.96 9.82 3.74
N LEU A 12 -7.78 10.90 2.98
CA LEU A 12 -7.74 10.88 1.52
C LEU A 12 -6.50 10.13 1.01
N LEU A 13 -5.33 10.38 1.60
CA LEU A 13 -4.08 9.67 1.26
C LEU A 13 -4.18 8.17 1.59
N SER A 14 -4.69 7.84 2.78
CA SER A 14 -4.86 6.45 3.19
C SER A 14 -5.87 5.72 2.28
N ALA A 15 -6.98 6.38 1.94
CA ALA A 15 -7.98 5.85 1.04
C ALA A 15 -7.43 5.64 -0.38
N ALA A 16 -6.59 6.55 -0.89
CA ALA A 16 -5.96 6.41 -2.20
C ALA A 16 -4.99 5.21 -2.27
N ILE A 17 -4.19 4.99 -1.23
CA ILE A 17 -3.29 3.82 -1.15
C ILE A 17 -4.11 2.54 -1.04
N ALA A 18 -5.13 2.53 -0.17
CA ALA A 18 -6.00 1.38 0.03
C ALA A 18 -6.77 1.02 -1.25
N SER A 19 -7.31 2.02 -1.95
CA SER A 19 -8.00 1.78 -3.22
C SER A 19 -7.07 1.26 -4.30
N THR A 20 -5.83 1.77 -4.41
CA THR A 20 -4.84 1.27 -5.36
C THR A 20 -4.49 -0.19 -5.10
N ALA A 21 -4.31 -0.58 -3.84
CA ALA A 21 -4.04 -1.95 -3.46
C ALA A 21 -5.24 -2.89 -3.69
N LEU A 22 -6.47 -2.43 -3.45
CA LEU A 22 -7.69 -3.20 -3.72
C LEU A 22 -7.92 -3.37 -5.23
N LEU A 23 -7.79 -2.28 -5.99
CA LEU A 23 -7.89 -2.29 -7.45
C LEU A 23 -6.86 -3.24 -8.05
N SER A 24 -5.66 -3.29 -7.48
CA SER A 24 -4.64 -4.18 -8.01
C SER A 24 -5.05 -5.63 -7.97
N PHE A 25 -5.81 -6.12 -6.98
CA PHE A 25 -6.31 -7.50 -6.97
C PHE A 25 -7.15 -7.88 -8.19
N ILE A 26 -7.85 -6.91 -8.78
CA ILE A 26 -8.72 -7.13 -9.93
C ILE A 26 -7.95 -6.87 -11.23
N TRP A 27 -7.11 -5.84 -11.26
CA TRP A 27 -6.46 -5.38 -12.48
C TRP A 27 -5.04 -4.86 -12.22
N VAL A 28 -4.10 -5.35 -13.01
CA VAL A 28 -2.73 -4.81 -13.13
C VAL A 28 -2.43 -4.68 -14.62
N PRO A 29 -1.95 -3.54 -15.11
CA PRO A 29 -1.80 -3.32 -16.55
C PRO A 29 -0.73 -4.21 -17.20
N TYR A 30 0.37 -4.51 -16.50
CA TYR A 30 1.44 -5.37 -17.00
C TYR A 30 1.90 -6.39 -15.95
N ASP A 31 2.42 -7.52 -16.42
CA ASP A 31 3.00 -8.53 -15.55
C ASP A 31 4.35 -8.04 -14.98
N VAL A 32 4.44 -7.97 -13.66
CA VAL A 32 5.64 -7.52 -12.93
C VAL A 32 6.77 -8.57 -12.89
N THR A 33 6.49 -9.80 -13.32
CA THR A 33 7.49 -10.90 -13.33
C THR A 33 8.23 -11.01 -14.66
N VAL A 34 7.66 -10.46 -15.72
CA VAL A 34 8.25 -10.52 -17.07
C VAL A 34 9.29 -9.42 -17.23
N LEU A 35 10.48 -9.80 -17.70
CA LEU A 35 11.60 -8.88 -17.92
C LEU A 35 11.66 -8.46 -19.39
N SER A 36 11.57 -7.15 -19.65
CA SER A 36 11.63 -6.58 -21.00
C SER A 36 12.94 -5.83 -21.19
N ILE A 37 14.02 -6.56 -21.49
CA ILE A 37 15.38 -6.02 -21.56
C ILE A 37 15.53 -4.93 -22.64
N GLY A 38 14.73 -4.98 -23.71
CA GLY A 38 14.71 -3.98 -24.78
C GLY A 38 14.06 -2.64 -24.39
N GLU A 39 13.22 -2.63 -23.35
CA GLU A 39 12.43 -1.45 -22.94
C GLU A 39 12.83 -0.95 -21.55
N LYS A 40 14.12 -1.06 -21.21
CA LYS A 40 14.67 -0.57 -19.94
C LYS A 40 14.67 0.95 -19.88
N LEU A 41 14.39 1.50 -18.70
CA LEU A 41 14.51 2.93 -18.40
C LEU A 41 13.74 3.83 -19.37
N GLN A 42 12.61 3.35 -19.88
CA GLN A 42 11.72 4.20 -20.64
C GLN A 42 11.03 5.19 -19.69
N GLY A 43 10.95 6.45 -20.12
CA GLY A 43 10.20 7.50 -19.42
C GLY A 43 8.70 7.25 -19.45
N THR A 44 7.93 8.21 -18.94
CA THR A 44 6.47 8.15 -18.95
C THR A 44 5.92 8.12 -20.37
N SER A 45 5.17 7.07 -20.71
CA SER A 45 4.58 6.88 -22.03
C SER A 45 3.13 6.38 -21.92
N ARG A 46 2.38 6.39 -23.03
CA ARG A 46 1.00 5.86 -23.03
C ARG A 46 0.96 4.35 -22.77
N ALA A 47 2.03 3.64 -23.10
CA ALA A 47 2.19 2.24 -22.75
C ALA A 47 2.56 2.11 -21.27
N HIS A 48 3.59 2.84 -20.81
CA HIS A 48 4.05 2.79 -19.43
C HIS A 48 3.78 4.11 -18.71
N TRP A 49 2.65 4.19 -18.01
CA TRP A 49 2.16 5.46 -17.42
C TRP A 49 3.18 6.09 -16.47
N PHE A 50 3.92 5.26 -15.73
CA PHE A 50 5.00 5.69 -14.84
C PHE A 50 6.40 5.29 -15.34
N GLY A 51 6.51 4.86 -16.60
CA GLY A 51 7.74 4.38 -17.20
C GLY A 51 8.13 2.97 -16.75
N THR A 52 9.36 2.59 -17.08
CA THR A 52 9.90 1.26 -16.76
C THR A 52 11.14 1.32 -15.87
N ASP A 53 11.39 0.25 -15.11
CA ASP A 53 12.57 0.11 -14.27
C ASP A 53 13.84 -0.27 -15.07
N HIS A 54 14.95 -0.50 -14.36
CA HIS A 54 16.22 -0.97 -14.94
C HIS A 54 16.13 -2.35 -15.61
N PHE A 55 15.06 -3.09 -15.34
CA PHE A 55 14.76 -4.40 -15.92
C PHE A 55 13.68 -4.32 -17.01
N GLY A 56 13.15 -3.13 -17.30
CA GLY A 56 12.09 -2.89 -18.28
C GLY A 56 10.69 -3.26 -17.78
N ARG A 57 10.50 -3.40 -16.47
CA ARG A 57 9.19 -3.67 -15.87
C ARG A 57 8.41 -2.40 -15.67
N ASP A 58 7.10 -2.47 -15.85
CA ASP A 58 6.19 -1.34 -15.67
C ASP A 58 6.13 -0.89 -14.19
N LEU A 59 6.47 0.37 -13.94
CA LEU A 59 6.56 0.92 -12.59
C LEU A 59 5.19 0.99 -11.89
N LEU A 60 4.13 1.31 -12.64
CA LEU A 60 2.79 1.44 -12.10
C LEU A 60 2.28 0.08 -11.59
N SER A 61 2.50 -0.96 -12.38
CA SER A 61 2.18 -2.34 -12.02
C SER A 61 2.97 -2.78 -10.77
N MET A 62 4.26 -2.43 -10.68
CA MET A 62 5.06 -2.68 -9.48
C MET A 62 4.52 -1.98 -8.24
N ILE A 63 4.10 -0.71 -8.35
CA ILE A 63 3.52 0.04 -7.24
C ILE A 63 2.19 -0.60 -6.80
N MET A 64 1.35 -0.97 -7.75
CA MET A 64 0.05 -1.61 -7.48
C MET A 64 0.20 -2.95 -6.74
N VAL A 65 1.14 -3.79 -7.16
CA VAL A 65 1.44 -5.06 -6.50
C VAL A 65 2.11 -4.83 -5.14
N GLY A 66 3.07 -3.90 -5.06
CA GLY A 66 3.72 -3.52 -3.80
C GLY A 66 2.73 -2.98 -2.76
N ALA A 67 1.72 -2.24 -3.18
CA ALA A 67 0.65 -1.74 -2.31
C ALA A 67 -0.13 -2.86 -1.61
N ARG A 68 -0.32 -4.03 -2.26
CA ARG A 68 -0.94 -5.21 -1.61
C ARG A 68 -0.12 -5.68 -0.42
N THR A 69 1.20 -5.81 -0.61
CA THR A 69 2.12 -6.25 0.45
C THR A 69 2.14 -5.24 1.59
N SER A 70 2.19 -3.93 1.28
CA SER A 70 2.14 -2.87 2.30
C SER A 70 0.86 -2.93 3.14
N LEU A 71 -0.31 -3.12 2.51
CA LEU A 71 -1.57 -3.31 3.24
C LEU A 71 -1.55 -4.56 4.12
N ALA A 72 -1.07 -5.69 3.59
CA ALA A 72 -1.00 -6.93 4.35
C ALA A 72 -0.14 -6.78 5.61
N VAL A 73 1.05 -6.17 5.47
CA VAL A 73 1.94 -5.90 6.61
C VAL A 73 1.28 -4.96 7.62
N ALA A 74 0.62 -3.88 7.15
CA ALA A 74 -0.06 -2.94 8.04
C ALA A 74 -1.18 -3.63 8.83
N LEU A 75 -2.01 -4.46 8.18
CA LEU A 75 -3.07 -5.21 8.85
C LEU A 75 -2.53 -6.19 9.89
N VAL A 76 -1.45 -6.91 9.57
CA VAL A 76 -0.82 -7.85 10.50
C VAL A 76 -0.23 -7.11 11.71
N ALA A 77 0.48 -6.00 11.49
CA ALA A 77 1.07 -5.21 12.55
C ALA A 77 -0.01 -4.64 13.50
N VAL A 78 -1.08 -4.08 12.95
CA VAL A 78 -2.22 -3.57 13.72
C VAL A 78 -2.93 -4.70 14.47
N GLY A 79 -3.13 -5.85 13.81
CA GLY A 79 -3.73 -7.03 14.42
C GLY A 79 -2.95 -7.53 15.62
N ILE A 80 -1.62 -7.58 15.54
CA ILE A 80 -0.74 -7.94 16.66
C ILE A 80 -0.81 -6.86 17.75
N GLY A 81 -0.74 -5.58 17.38
CA GLY A 81 -0.81 -4.46 18.31
C GLY A 81 -2.10 -4.45 19.12
N ILE A 82 -3.25 -4.68 18.48
CA ILE A 82 -4.55 -4.81 19.17
C ILE A 82 -4.59 -6.11 19.96
N GLY A 83 -4.22 -7.23 19.35
CA GLY A 83 -4.34 -8.57 19.93
C GLY A 83 -3.48 -8.79 21.17
N LEU A 84 -2.31 -8.16 21.25
CA LEU A 84 -1.43 -8.24 22.42
C LEU A 84 -1.48 -6.98 23.27
N GLY A 85 -1.45 -5.81 22.66
CA GLY A 85 -1.37 -4.53 23.36
C GLY A 85 -2.63 -4.23 24.16
N VAL A 86 -3.83 -4.48 23.63
CA VAL A 86 -5.07 -4.21 24.36
C VAL A 86 -5.22 -5.12 25.58
N PRO A 87 -5.08 -6.46 25.49
CA PRO A 87 -5.16 -7.32 26.67
C PRO A 87 -4.10 -6.99 27.72
N LEU A 88 -2.85 -6.74 27.32
CA LEU A 88 -1.79 -6.38 28.25
C LEU A 88 -2.07 -5.04 28.95
N GLY A 89 -2.57 -4.05 28.23
CA GLY A 89 -2.96 -2.76 28.78
C GLY A 89 -4.11 -2.87 29.79
N LEU A 90 -5.14 -3.65 29.45
CA LEU A 90 -6.26 -3.91 30.36
C LEU A 90 -5.81 -4.67 31.61
N ALA A 91 -4.95 -5.68 31.45
CA ALA A 91 -4.41 -6.45 32.57
C ALA A 91 -3.55 -5.58 33.51
N ALA A 92 -2.78 -4.64 32.97
CA ALA A 92 -2.01 -3.69 33.78
C ALA A 92 -2.92 -2.72 34.55
N SER A 93 -3.94 -2.18 33.88
CA SER A 93 -4.92 -1.28 34.50
C SER A 93 -5.70 -1.96 35.64
N ALA A 94 -6.10 -3.22 35.45
CA ALA A 94 -6.85 -3.96 36.46
C ALA A 94 -6.03 -4.31 37.71
N ARG A 95 -4.69 -4.24 37.64
CA ARG A 95 -3.78 -4.52 38.76
C ARG A 95 -3.35 -3.28 39.54
N GLN A 96 -3.56 -2.08 39.00
CA GLN A 96 -3.11 -0.80 39.58
C GLN A 96 -4.25 0.23 39.78
N GLY A 97 -5.50 -0.14 39.46
CA GLY A 97 -6.70 0.65 39.72
C GLY A 97 -7.40 0.28 41.02
#